data_AF-A0A5R8MJP0-F1
#
_entry.id   AF-A0A5R8MJP0-F1
#
_cell.length_a   1.000
_cell.length_b   1.000
_cell.length_c   1.000
_cell.angle_alpha   90.00
_cell.angle_beta   90.00
_cell.angle_gamma   90.00
#
_symmetry.space_group_name_H-M   'P 1'
#
loop_
_entity.id
_entity.type
_entity.pdbx_description
1 polymer ?
#
loop_
_entity_poly.entity_id
_entity_poly.type
_entity_poly.pdbx_seq_one_letter_code
_entity_poly.pdbx_strand_id
1 'polypeptide(L)'
;MSKPLSSHLGPATLAIHSQQQKDLFGSPHMPIYDTTTFTFADTASLLEVTEGRRQGPLYSRYGQNPTLYALEETLAALENTEEAWAFSSGMAAISTLFLSHGRRGITDSMLRLSVGLEDVEDLLDDLHQALAPLITGRY
;
A
#
# COMPACT_ATOMS: atom_id res chain seq x y z
N MET A 1 -10.52 -14.56 13.87
CA MET A 1 -9.19 -14.03 14.22
C MET A 1 -8.17 -15.11 13.90
N SER A 2 -7.58 -15.07 12.70
CA SER A 2 -6.47 -15.95 12.33
C SER A 2 -5.23 -15.53 13.13
N LYS A 3 -4.52 -16.52 13.67
CA LYS A 3 -3.32 -16.35 14.48
C LYS A 3 -2.20 -15.79 13.57
N PRO A 4 -1.41 -14.77 14.00
CA PRO A 4 -0.31 -14.31 13.17
C PRO A 4 0.71 -15.45 13.03
N LEU A 5 1.05 -15.81 11.79
CA LEU A 5 2.05 -16.83 11.46
C LEU A 5 3.50 -16.40 11.84
N SER A 6 3.69 -15.23 12.43
CA SER A 6 4.91 -14.42 12.26
C SER A 6 5.95 -14.48 13.38
N SER A 7 5.75 -15.15 14.52
CA SER A 7 6.69 -14.98 15.64
C SER A 7 8.05 -15.65 15.47
N HIS A 8 8.27 -16.49 14.45
CA HIS A 8 9.49 -17.32 14.32
C HIS A 8 10.10 -17.43 12.91
N LEU A 9 9.52 -16.79 11.89
CA LEU A 9 10.00 -16.89 10.50
C LEU A 9 10.92 -15.72 10.14
N GLY A 10 11.97 -15.97 9.35
CA GLY A 10 12.85 -14.93 8.86
C GLY A 10 12.22 -14.10 7.73
N PRO A 11 12.70 -12.86 7.46
CA PRO A 11 12.15 -11.98 6.43
C PRO A 11 12.09 -12.61 5.04
N ALA A 12 13.13 -13.36 4.65
CA ALA A 12 13.17 -14.05 3.36
C ALA A 12 12.06 -15.11 3.22
N THR A 13 11.72 -15.80 4.31
CA THR A 13 10.63 -16.78 4.33
C THR A 13 9.28 -16.07 4.27
N LEU A 14 9.12 -14.97 5.01
CA LEU A 14 7.90 -14.16 5.00
C LEU A 14 7.63 -13.57 3.60
N ALA A 15 8.65 -13.11 2.88
CA ALA A 15 8.49 -12.56 1.54
C ALA A 15 7.86 -13.56 0.53
N ILE A 16 7.99 -14.87 0.79
CA ILE A 16 7.50 -15.93 -0.12
C ILE A 16 6.24 -16.61 0.44
N HIS A 17 6.14 -16.79 1.76
CA HIS A 17 5.16 -17.67 2.39
C HIS A 17 4.18 -16.97 3.35
N SER A 18 4.14 -15.64 3.37
CA SER A 18 3.23 -14.87 4.23
C SER A 18 1.78 -14.85 3.76
N GLN A 19 1.53 -15.06 2.45
CA GLN A 19 0.20 -14.98 1.84
C GLN A 19 -0.73 -16.06 2.44
N GLN A 20 -1.89 -15.63 2.96
CA GLN A 20 -2.88 -16.55 3.51
C GLN A 20 -3.93 -16.94 2.48
N GLN A 21 -4.19 -16.05 1.51
CA GLN A 21 -5.20 -16.28 0.49
C GLN A 21 -4.78 -17.37 -0.49
N LYS A 22 -5.65 -18.36 -0.66
CA LYS A 22 -5.46 -19.45 -1.63
C LYS A 22 -6.17 -19.12 -2.93
N ASP A 23 -5.53 -19.46 -4.04
CA ASP A 23 -6.17 -19.45 -5.35
C ASP A 23 -7.33 -20.48 -5.41
N LEU A 24 -8.36 -20.17 -6.19
CA LEU A 24 -9.55 -21.00 -6.35
C LEU A 24 -9.24 -22.37 -6.96
N PHE A 25 -8.24 -22.45 -7.85
CA PHE A 25 -7.84 -23.69 -8.52
C PHE A 25 -6.60 -24.32 -7.88
N GLY A 26 -6.13 -23.77 -6.75
CA GLY A 26 -4.99 -24.29 -6.01
C GLY A 26 -3.65 -23.96 -6.64
N SER A 27 -3.55 -22.89 -7.43
CA SER A 27 -2.26 -22.37 -7.88
C SER A 27 -1.34 -22.12 -6.67
N PRO A 28 -0.07 -22.58 -6.70
CA PRO A 28 0.87 -22.37 -5.59
C PRO A 28 1.32 -20.92 -5.46
N HIS A 29 1.16 -20.11 -6.51
CA HIS A 29 1.39 -18.67 -6.50
C HIS A 29 0.10 -17.93 -6.84
N MET A 30 -0.11 -16.77 -6.22
CA MET A 30 -1.25 -15.91 -6.52
C MET A 30 -1.25 -15.52 -8.01
N PRO A 31 -2.29 -15.86 -8.79
CA PRO A 31 -2.41 -15.39 -10.17
C PRO A 31 -2.51 -13.86 -10.25
N ILE A 32 -2.22 -13.33 -11.43
CA ILE A 32 -2.38 -11.89 -11.71
C ILE A 32 -3.84 -11.63 -12.08
N TYR A 33 -4.56 -10.91 -11.24
CA TYR A 33 -5.92 -10.45 -11.47
C TYR A 33 -5.91 -9.09 -12.15
N ASP A 34 -5.63 -9.08 -13.46
CA ASP A 34 -5.72 -7.90 -14.32
C ASP A 34 -7.17 -7.60 -14.70
N THR A 35 -7.95 -7.25 -13.69
CA THR A 35 -9.34 -6.84 -13.83
C THR A 35 -9.64 -5.71 -12.87
N THR A 36 -10.59 -4.86 -13.25
CA THR A 36 -11.11 -3.80 -12.39
C THR A 36 -12.33 -4.24 -11.60
N THR A 37 -13.11 -5.19 -12.11
CA THR A 37 -14.44 -5.54 -11.57
C THR A 37 -14.58 -7.04 -11.39
N PHE A 38 -15.36 -7.45 -10.40
CA PHE A 38 -15.57 -8.85 -10.04
C PHE A 38 -17.07 -9.20 -10.10
N THR A 39 -17.35 -10.45 -10.46
CA THR A 39 -18.72 -10.96 -10.60
C THR A 39 -19.23 -11.51 -9.27
N PHE A 40 -20.55 -11.47 -9.11
CA PHE A 40 -21.26 -12.00 -7.95
C PHE A 40 -22.31 -13.01 -8.42
N ALA A 41 -22.59 -14.01 -7.58
CA ALA A 41 -23.59 -15.02 -7.91
C ALA A 41 -25.01 -14.43 -7.99
N ASP A 42 -25.30 -13.44 -7.14
CA ASP A 42 -26.60 -12.77 -7.06
C ASP A 42 -26.45 -11.36 -6.47
N THR A 43 -27.55 -10.59 -6.52
CA THR A 43 -27.61 -9.24 -5.96
C THR A 43 -27.47 -9.23 -4.43
N ALA A 44 -27.89 -10.29 -3.74
CA ALA A 44 -27.76 -10.38 -2.28
C ALA A 44 -26.29 -10.41 -1.85
N SER A 45 -25.47 -11.20 -2.55
CA SER A 45 -24.02 -11.30 -2.34
C SER A 45 -23.31 -9.97 -2.62
N LEU A 46 -23.73 -9.26 -3.67
CA LEU A 46 -23.23 -7.92 -3.97
C LEU A 46 -23.55 -6.95 -2.83
N LEU A 47 -24.79 -6.94 -2.34
CA LEU A 47 -25.24 -6.08 -1.25
C LEU A 47 -24.42 -6.33 0.02
N GLU A 48 -24.22 -7.59 0.40
CA GLU A 48 -23.40 -7.95 1.56
C GLU A 48 -21.98 -7.38 1.51
N VAL A 49 -21.33 -7.38 0.33
CA VAL A 49 -19.99 -6.80 0.16
C VAL A 49 -20.03 -5.28 0.19
N THR A 50 -20.98 -4.66 -0.51
CA THR A 50 -21.10 -3.18 -0.54
C THR A 50 -21.44 -2.57 0.82
N GLU A 51 -22.18 -3.29 1.66
CA GLU A 51 -22.55 -2.85 3.01
C GLU A 51 -21.53 -3.28 4.08
N GLY A 52 -20.41 -3.88 3.67
CA GLY A 52 -19.33 -4.31 4.56
C GLY A 52 -19.67 -5.49 5.47
N ARG A 53 -20.79 -6.19 5.24
CA ARG A 53 -21.17 -7.40 5.99
C ARG A 53 -20.32 -8.61 5.61
N ARG A 54 -19.74 -8.60 4.41
CA ARG A 54 -18.81 -9.62 3.91
C ARG A 54 -17.62 -8.94 3.23
N GLN A 55 -16.41 -9.41 3.49
CA GLN A 55 -15.24 -9.00 2.71
C GLN A 55 -15.27 -9.68 1.34
N GLY A 56 -14.93 -8.95 0.29
CA GLY A 56 -14.88 -9.49 -1.05
C GLY A 56 -14.41 -8.48 -2.10
N PRO A 57 -13.80 -8.95 -3.19
CA PRO A 57 -13.40 -8.08 -4.28
C PRO A 57 -14.65 -7.52 -4.98
N LEU A 58 -14.77 -6.20 -5.03
CA LEU A 58 -15.84 -5.50 -5.76
C LEU A 58 -15.28 -4.78 -6.97
N TYR A 59 -14.41 -3.81 -6.69
CA TYR A 59 -13.77 -2.96 -7.68
C TYR A 59 -12.35 -2.66 -7.23
N SER A 60 -11.34 -2.94 -8.07
CA SER A 60 -9.92 -2.92 -7.69
C SER A 60 -9.45 -1.58 -7.10
N ARG A 61 -10.13 -0.46 -7.41
CA ARG A 61 -9.84 0.85 -6.82
C ARG A 61 -10.08 0.91 -5.31
N TYR A 62 -11.09 0.18 -4.81
CA TYR A 62 -11.45 0.18 -3.39
C TYR A 62 -10.65 -0.85 -2.58
N GLY A 63 -9.70 -1.52 -3.21
CA GLY A 63 -8.92 -2.58 -2.61
C GLY A 63 -9.51 -3.97 -2.86
N GLN A 64 -8.93 -4.97 -2.18
CA GLN A 64 -9.35 -6.38 -2.22
C GLN A 64 -9.21 -7.07 -3.59
N ASN A 65 -8.56 -6.44 -4.57
CA ASN A 65 -8.05 -7.19 -5.72
C ASN A 65 -7.08 -8.27 -5.17
N PRO A 66 -7.27 -9.57 -5.49
CA PRO A 66 -6.47 -10.65 -4.90
C PRO A 66 -4.96 -10.49 -5.04
N THR A 67 -4.49 -9.95 -6.16
CA THR A 67 -3.06 -9.73 -6.40
C THR A 67 -2.53 -8.61 -5.51
N LEU A 68 -3.28 -7.52 -5.34
CA LEU A 68 -2.89 -6.42 -4.44
C LEU A 68 -2.95 -6.87 -2.98
N TYR A 69 -3.99 -7.60 -2.59
CA TYR A 69 -4.16 -8.09 -1.23
C TYR A 69 -3.04 -9.05 -0.81
N ALA A 70 -2.57 -9.91 -1.71
CA ALA A 70 -1.42 -10.78 -1.45
C ALA A 70 -0.12 -9.98 -1.19
N LEU A 71 0.09 -8.87 -1.91
CA LEU A 71 1.20 -7.96 -1.66
C LEU A 71 1.06 -7.27 -0.30
N GLU A 72 -0.13 -6.78 0.02
CA GLU A 72 -0.47 -6.13 1.28
C GLU A 72 -0.23 -7.04 2.49
N GLU A 73 -0.70 -8.29 2.45
CA GLU A 73 -0.42 -9.29 3.49
C GLU A 73 1.08 -9.53 3.68
N THR A 74 1.83 -9.58 2.57
CA THR A 74 3.27 -9.79 2.60
C THR A 74 3.99 -8.63 3.26
N LEU A 75 3.64 -7.39 2.89
CA LEU A 75 4.21 -6.18 3.49
C LEU A 75 3.87 -6.06 4.97
N ALA A 76 2.62 -6.34 5.35
CA ALA A 76 2.20 -6.31 6.75
C ALA A 76 3.00 -7.30 7.61
N ALA A 77 3.21 -8.52 7.07
CA ALA A 77 4.01 -9.54 7.74
C ALA A 77 5.50 -9.15 7.87
N LEU A 78 6.09 -8.56 6.84
CA LEU A 78 7.49 -8.12 6.86
C LEU A 78 7.73 -6.98 7.86
N GLU A 79 6.81 -6.02 7.94
CA GLU A 79 6.91 -4.84 8.79
C GLU A 79 6.36 -5.06 10.22
N ASN A 80 5.85 -6.26 10.52
CA ASN A 80 5.18 -6.58 11.79
C ASN A 80 4.03 -5.61 12.13
N THR A 81 3.22 -5.29 11.12
CA THR A 81 2.04 -4.41 11.25
C THR A 81 0.75 -5.21 11.15
N GLU A 82 -0.36 -4.63 11.63
CA GLU A 82 -1.67 -5.28 11.58
C GLU A 82 -2.21 -5.37 10.15
N GLU A 83 -2.00 -4.32 9.36
CA GLU A 83 -2.43 -4.20 7.96
C GLU A 83 -1.45 -3.33 7.17
N ALA A 84 -1.38 -3.54 5.86
CA ALA A 84 -0.67 -2.68 4.93
C ALA A 84 -1.56 -2.45 3.69
N TRP A 85 -1.49 -1.26 3.08
CA TRP A 85 -2.27 -0.91 1.90
C TRP A 85 -1.35 -0.53 0.74
N ALA A 86 -1.59 -1.11 -0.43
CA ALA A 86 -0.82 -0.84 -1.63
C ALA A 86 -1.37 0.38 -2.38
N PHE A 87 -0.48 1.30 -2.75
CA PHE A 87 -0.82 2.51 -3.50
C PHE A 87 -0.11 2.50 -4.86
N SER A 88 -0.61 3.32 -5.80
CA SER A 88 0.00 3.47 -7.12
C SER A 88 1.38 4.13 -7.09
N SER A 89 1.73 4.83 -6.00
CA SER A 89 3.06 5.41 -5.77
C SER A 89 3.30 5.69 -4.29
N GLY A 90 4.58 5.89 -3.92
CA GLY A 90 4.95 6.34 -2.58
C GLY A 90 4.31 7.69 -2.21
N MET A 91 4.19 8.60 -3.18
CA MET A 91 3.53 9.90 -2.96
C MET A 91 2.03 9.78 -2.71
N ALA A 92 1.37 8.82 -3.34
CA ALA A 92 -0.04 8.52 -3.05
C ALA A 92 -0.20 7.98 -1.62
N ALA A 93 0.70 7.10 -1.16
CA ALA A 93 0.69 6.60 0.21
C ALA A 93 0.87 7.73 1.24
N ILE A 94 1.91 8.56 1.06
CA ILE A 94 2.22 9.69 1.94
C ILE A 94 1.07 10.71 1.94
N SER A 95 0.55 11.07 0.76
CA SER A 95 -0.55 12.04 0.66
C SER A 95 -1.81 11.51 1.32
N THR A 96 -2.12 10.23 1.16
CA THR A 96 -3.29 9.59 1.79
C THR A 96 -3.16 9.60 3.30
N LEU A 97 -1.97 9.28 3.84
CA LEU A 97 -1.70 9.35 5.28
C LEU A 97 -2.00 10.73 5.85
N PHE A 98 -1.54 11.79 5.19
CA PHE A 98 -1.79 13.16 5.64
C PHE A 98 -3.24 13.59 5.48
N LEU A 99 -3.88 13.27 4.36
CA LEU A 99 -5.27 13.64 4.11
C LEU A 99 -6.25 12.90 5.03
N SER A 100 -5.94 11.65 5.42
CA SER A 100 -6.77 10.88 6.35
C SER A 100 -6.64 11.36 7.80
N HIS A 101 -5.45 11.84 8.22
CA HIS A 101 -5.21 12.32 9.59
C HIS A 101 -5.40 13.85 9.75
N GLY A 102 -5.57 14.60 8.65
CA GLY A 102 -5.88 16.02 8.62
C GLY A 102 -4.76 16.94 9.14
N ARG A 103 -5.12 18.14 9.64
CA ARG A 103 -4.20 19.14 10.20
C ARG A 103 -3.36 18.65 11.40
N ARG A 104 -3.70 17.51 12.01
CA ARG A 104 -2.92 16.95 13.13
C ARG A 104 -1.60 16.33 12.67
N GLY A 105 -1.47 15.99 11.38
CA GLY A 105 -0.25 15.41 10.80
C GLY A 105 0.66 16.38 10.06
N ILE A 106 0.20 17.62 9.80
CA ILE A 106 0.95 18.64 9.05
C ILE A 106 1.25 19.80 10.00
N THR A 107 2.49 19.90 10.48
CA THR A 107 2.96 20.98 11.38
C THR A 107 3.75 22.03 10.60
N ASP A 108 3.84 23.26 11.12
CA ASP A 108 4.60 24.36 10.48
C ASP A 108 6.11 24.06 10.35
N SER A 109 6.62 23.08 11.09
CA SER A 109 7.99 22.57 11.03
C SER A 109 8.21 21.40 10.05
N MET A 110 7.19 21.01 9.29
CA MET A 110 7.26 19.86 8.39
C MET A 110 7.85 20.25 7.03
N LEU A 111 9.01 19.67 6.70
CA LEU A 111 9.59 19.70 5.35
C LEU A 111 9.00 18.53 4.54
N ARG A 112 8.35 18.84 3.40
CA ARG A 112 7.85 17.83 2.47
C ARG A 112 8.89 17.60 1.37
N LEU A 113 9.50 16.41 1.37
CA LEU A 113 10.30 15.91 0.26
C LEU A 113 9.49 14.88 -0.50
N SER A 114 9.26 15.14 -1.78
CA SER A 114 8.60 14.22 -2.70
C SER A 114 9.69 13.58 -3.55
N VAL A 115 9.96 12.29 -3.37
CA VAL A 115 11.02 11.59 -4.12
C VAL A 115 10.35 10.66 -5.13
N GLY A 116 10.60 10.92 -6.41
CA GLY A 116 10.26 10.03 -7.52
C GLY A 116 11.33 8.96 -7.74
N LEU A 117 11.09 8.05 -8.69
CA LEU A 117 12.16 7.23 -9.28
C LEU A 117 13.00 8.12 -10.18
N GLU A 118 13.81 8.98 -9.58
CA GLU A 118 14.71 9.92 -10.26
C GLU A 118 16.15 9.49 -9.98
N ASP A 119 17.07 9.86 -10.86
CA ASP A 119 18.49 9.57 -10.65
C ASP A 119 18.99 10.28 -9.38
N VAL A 120 19.93 9.66 -8.67
CA VAL A 120 20.47 10.23 -7.42
C VAL A 120 21.13 11.58 -7.66
N GLU A 121 21.77 11.75 -8.81
CA GLU A 121 22.47 12.99 -9.14
C GLU A 121 21.47 14.13 -9.45
N ASP A 122 20.37 13.83 -10.13
CA ASP A 122 19.30 14.80 -10.42
C ASP A 122 18.68 15.33 -9.12
N LEU A 123 18.43 14.44 -8.14
CA LEU A 123 17.91 14.82 -6.83
C LEU A 123 18.89 15.71 -6.04
N LEU A 124 20.19 15.44 -6.13
CA LEU A 124 21.21 16.23 -5.45
C LEU A 124 21.31 17.64 -6.07
N ASP A 125 21.25 17.75 -7.38
CA ASP A 125 21.29 19.02 -8.10
C ASP A 125 20.06 19.88 -7.80
N ASP A 126 18.86 19.28 -7.78
CA ASP A 126 17.62 19.97 -7.41
C ASP A 126 17.65 20.49 -5.97
N LEU A 127 18.17 19.69 -5.03
CA LEU A 127 18.34 20.10 -3.64
C LEU A 127 19.35 21.23 -3.50
N HIS A 128 20.48 21.17 -4.22
CA HIS A 128 21.45 22.25 -4.24
C HIS A 128 20.84 23.54 -4.80
N GLN A 129 20.12 23.47 -5.91
CA GLN A 129 19.46 24.64 -6.50
C GLN A 129 18.40 25.23 -5.57
N ALA A 130 17.58 24.40 -4.94
CA ALA A 130 16.50 24.84 -4.06
C ALA A 130 17.02 25.49 -2.77
N LEU A 131 18.13 24.99 -2.22
CA LEU A 131 18.70 25.46 -0.95
C LEU A 131 19.77 26.55 -1.13
N ALA A 132 20.36 26.71 -2.32
CA ALA A 132 21.38 27.73 -2.60
C ALA A 132 20.96 29.17 -2.22
N PRO A 133 19.71 29.62 -2.45
CA PRO A 133 19.27 30.96 -2.02
C PRO A 133 19.24 31.14 -0.50
N LEU A 134 18.94 30.07 0.25
CA LEU A 134 18.87 30.09 1.71
C LEU A 134 20.27 30.18 2.34
N ILE A 135 21.26 29.55 1.71
CA ILE A 135 22.65 29.53 2.18
C ILE A 135 23.38 30.84 1.86
N THR A 136 23.01 31.50 0.75
CA THR A 136 23.66 32.74 0.28
C THR A 136 23.07 34.02 0.88
N GLY A 137 22.08 33.92 1.78
CA GLY A 137 21.54 35.05 2.53
C GLY A 137 20.81 36.10 1.69
N ARG A 138 20.30 35.72 0.50
CA ARG A 138 19.49 36.62 -0.34
C ARG A 138 18.02 36.52 0.04
N TYR A 139 17.65 37.29 1.06
CA TYR A 139 16.32 37.86 1.25
C TYR A 139 16.46 39.36 1.44
#